data_AF-A0A920IW64-F1
#
_entry.id   AF-A0A920IW64-F1
#
_cell.length_a   1.000
_cell.length_b   1.000
_cell.length_c   1.000
_cell.angle_alpha   90.00
_cell.angle_beta   90.00
_cell.angle_gamma   90.00
#
_symmetry.space_group_name_H-M   'P 1'
#
loop_
_entity.id
_entity.type
_entity.pdbx_description
1 polymer ?
#
loop_
_entity_poly.entity_id
_entity_poly.type
_entity_poly.pdbx_seq_one_letter_code
_entity_poly.pdbx_strand_id
1 'polypeptide(L)' 'MMKNIFDKYNRPVRDLRISVTDRCNFRCTYCMPKEVYGEAFKFLPKEELLDFDEIEKIAKSFAL' A
#
# COMPACT_ATOMS: atom_id res chain seq x y z
N MET A 1 -17.08 0.33 22.27
CA MET A 1 -15.78 0.05 22.90
C MET A 1 -14.79 -0.25 21.78
N MET A 2 -13.78 0.59 21.61
CA MET A 2 -12.68 0.34 20.66
C MET A 2 -11.96 -0.93 21.10
N LYS A 3 -12.06 -2.00 20.31
CA LYS A 3 -11.35 -3.24 20.60
C LYS A 3 -9.92 -3.03 20.12
N ASN A 4 -8.99 -2.79 21.05
CA ASN A 4 -7.58 -2.76 20.68
C ASN A 4 -7.20 -4.14 20.11
N ILE A 5 -6.90 -4.15 18.82
CA ILE A 5 -6.41 -5.32 18.12
C ILE A 5 -4.90 -5.37 18.37
N PHE A 6 -4.46 -6.50 18.91
CA PHE A 6 -3.06 -6.78 19.16
C PHE A 6 -2.58 -7.91 18.24
N ASP A 7 -1.35 -7.80 17.78
CA ASP A 7 -0.68 -8.93 17.15
C ASP A 7 -0.19 -9.96 18.19
N LYS A 8 0.48 -11.03 17.72
CA LYS A 8 1.01 -12.09 18.60
C LYS A 8 2.12 -11.63 19.55
N TYR A 9 2.70 -10.45 19.32
CA TYR A 9 3.72 -9.81 20.15
C TYR A 9 3.13 -8.70 21.03
N ASN A 10 1.80 -8.61 21.13
CA ASN A 10 1.07 -7.64 21.93
C ASN A 10 1.32 -6.18 21.52
N ARG A 11 1.60 -5.93 20.23
CA ARG A 11 1.70 -4.56 19.67
C ARG A 11 0.32 -4.12 19.17
N PRO A 12 -0.14 -2.91 19.50
CA PRO A 12 -1.43 -2.42 19.03
C PRO A 12 -1.34 -2.02 17.56
N VAL A 13 -2.42 -2.26 16.81
CA VAL A 13 -2.63 -1.61 15.51
C VAL A 13 -2.79 -0.11 15.74
N ARG A 14 -1.98 0.70 15.04
CA ARG A 14 -1.99 2.17 15.17
C ARG A 14 -2.01 2.86 13.81
N ASP A 15 -1.12 2.43 12.92
CA ASP A 15 -0.87 3.12 11.66
C ASP A 15 -1.26 2.25 10.47
N LEU A 16 -1.96 2.83 9.51
CA LEU A 16 -2.30 2.21 8.23
C LEU A 16 -1.51 2.91 7.11
N ARG A 17 -0.62 2.16 6.45
CA ARG A 17 0.09 2.62 5.24
C ARG A 17 -0.64 2.14 4.00
N ILE A 18 -1.14 3.05 3.19
CA ILE A 18 -1.81 2.76 1.92
C ILE A 18 -0.85 3.06 0.77
N SER A 19 -0.46 2.03 0.01
CA SER A 19 0.31 2.22 -1.21
C SER A 19 -0.65 2.51 -2.36
N VAL A 20 -0.63 3.73 -2.88
CA VAL A 20 -1.60 4.21 -3.88
C VAL A 20 -1.24 3.83 -5.32
N THR A 21 0.03 3.54 -5.57
CA THR A 21 0.52 3.16 -6.90
C THR A 21 1.82 2.37 -6.78
N ASP A 22 2.10 1.53 -7.76
CA ASP A 22 3.35 0.82 -7.98
C ASP A 22 4.32 1.60 -8.90
N ARG A 23 3.88 2.75 -9.44
CA ARG A 23 4.68 3.59 -10.34
C ARG A 23 5.55 4.57 -9.56
N CYS A 24 6.80 4.71 -10.00
CA CYS A 24 7.74 5.71 -9.50
C CYS A 24 8.43 6.40 -10.67
N ASN A 25 8.71 7.70 -10.54
CA ASN A 25 9.48 8.48 -11.51
C ASN A 25 11.00 8.27 -11.35
N PHE A 26 11.45 7.62 -10.29
CA PHE A 26 12.86 7.25 -10.07
C PHE A 26 13.13 5.76 -10.30
N ARG A 27 14.41 5.45 -10.46
CA ARG A 27 14.95 4.08 -10.53
C ARG A 27 16.10 3.93 -9.55
N CYS A 28 15.79 4.12 -8.27
CA CYS A 28 16.78 3.99 -7.21
C CYS A 28 17.32 2.56 -7.20
N THR A 29 18.64 2.40 -7.20
CA THR A 29 19.33 1.10 -7.31
C THR A 29 18.94 0.10 -6.21
N TYR A 30 18.56 0.60 -5.04
CA TYR A 30 18.15 -0.21 -3.88
C TYR A 30 16.64 -0.48 -3.79
N CYS A 31 15.82 0.10 -4.67
CA CYS A 31 14.35 0.00 -4.59
C CYS A 31 13.74 -0.45 -5.91
N MET A 32 13.97 0.31 -6.98
CA MET A 32 13.47 0.00 -8.33
C MET A 32 14.63 0.04 -9.33
N PRO A 33 15.55 -0.95 -9.29
CA PRO A 33 16.68 -1.02 -10.21
C PRO A 33 16.20 -1.08 -11.66
N LYS A 34 16.87 -0.36 -12.56
CA LYS A 34 16.44 -0.19 -13.97
C LYS A 34 16.47 -1.50 -14.75
N GLU A 35 17.35 -2.41 -14.35
CA GLU A 35 17.50 -3.75 -14.93
C GLU A 35 16.24 -4.61 -14.73
N VAL A 36 15.48 -4.33 -13.66
CA VAL A 36 14.23 -5.03 -13.32
C VAL A 36 13.01 -4.20 -13.75
N TYR A 37 12.99 -2.91 -13.43
CA TYR A 37 11.85 -2.00 -13.63
C TYR A 37 12.00 -1.10 -14.88
N GLY A 38 12.66 -1.63 -15.91
CA GLY A 38 12.90 -0.94 -17.18
C GLY A 38 11.66 -0.86 -18.08
N GLU A 39 11.87 -0.64 -19.37
CA GLU A 39 10.78 -0.44 -20.36
C GLU A 39 9.86 -1.65 -20.51
N ALA A 40 10.37 -2.85 -20.30
CA ALA A 40 9.60 -4.08 -20.38
C ALA A 40 8.77 -4.39 -19.12
N PHE A 41 8.97 -3.65 -18.03
CA PHE A 41 8.25 -3.90 -16.79
C PHE A 41 6.80 -3.46 -16.91
N LYS A 42 5.88 -4.40 -16.68
CA LYS A 42 4.44 -4.13 -16.70
C LYS A 42 3.98 -3.78 -15.30
N PHE A 43 3.75 -2.49 -15.08
CA PHE A 43 3.02 -1.99 -13.91
C PHE A 43 1.57 -2.45 -13.94
N LEU A 44 0.92 -2.40 -12.78
CA LEU A 44 -0.48 -2.74 -12.63
C LEU A 44 -1.34 -1.89 -13.61
N PRO A 45 -2.31 -2.53 -14.30
CA PRO A 45 -3.41 -1.83 -14.94
C PRO A 45 -4.16 -0.96 -13.94
N LYS A 46 -4.79 0.12 -14.41
CA LYS A 46 -5.48 1.06 -13.52
C LYS A 46 -6.64 0.39 -12.78
N GLU A 47 -7.29 -0.55 -13.44
CA GLU A 47 -8.46 -1.29 -12.97
C GLU A 47 -8.11 -2.29 -11.87
N GLU A 48 -6.82 -2.61 -11.70
CA GLU A 48 -6.32 -3.48 -10.63
C GLU A 48 -5.86 -2.69 -9.40
N LEU A 49 -5.85 -1.35 -9.47
CA LEU A 49 -5.60 -0.48 -8.32
C LEU A 49 -6.92 -0.20 -7.60
N LEU A 50 -6.84 -0.06 -6.28
CA LEU A 50 -7.98 0.38 -5.48
C LEU A 50 -8.42 1.77 -5.92
N ASP A 51 -9.74 1.97 -6.04
CA ASP A 51 -10.28 3.30 -6.21
C ASP A 51 -10.35 4.07 -4.87
N PHE A 52 -10.71 5.35 -4.93
CA PHE A 52 -10.76 6.18 -3.74
C PHE A 52 -11.87 5.78 -2.76
N ASP A 53 -12.99 5.25 -3.24
CA ASP A 53 -14.10 4.82 -2.39
C ASP A 53 -13.73 3.54 -1.63
N GLU A 54 -13.02 2.61 -2.28
CA GLU A 54 -12.45 1.43 -1.65
C GLU A 54 -11.39 1.78 -0.60
N ILE A 55 -10.49 2.71 -0.92
CA ILE A 55 -9.49 3.23 0.02
C ILE A 55 -10.16 3.85 1.24
N GLU A 56 -11.18 4.70 1.03
CA GLU A 56 -11.91 5.35 2.11
C GLU A 56 -12.63 4.33 3.01
N LYS A 57 -13.29 3.34 2.40
CA LYS A 57 -13.96 2.25 3.11
C LYS A 57 -13.00 1.45 3.98
N ILE A 58 -11.80 1.14 3.48
CA ILE A 58 -10.77 0.45 4.25
C ILE A 58 -10.29 1.35 5.38
N ALA A 59 -9.94 2.61 5.11
CA ALA A 59 -9.42 3.54 6.12
C ALA A 59 -10.41 3.73 7.29
N LYS A 60 -11.71 3.91 7.00
CA LYS A 60 -12.76 4.01 8.03
C LYS A 60 -12.84 2.78 8.91
N SER A 61 -12.60 1.59 8.35
CA SER A 61 -12.62 0.33 9.09
C SER A 61 -11.47 0.20 10.10
N PHE A 62 -10.39 0.98 9.95
CA PHE A 62 -9.24 1.03 10.86
C PHE A 62 -9.28 2.21 11.84
N ALA A 63 -10.23 3.15 11.68
CA ALA A 63 -10.33 4.38 12.48
C ALA A 63 -11.33 4.31 13.65
N LEU A 64 -12.12 3.21 13.75
CA LEU A 64 -13.26 3.06 14.66
C LEU A 64 -13.03 2.11 15.84
#